data_AF-A0A955WXN5-F1
#
_entry.id   AF-A0A955WXN5-F1
#
_cell.length_a   1.000
_cell.length_b   1.000
_cell.length_c   1.000
_cell.angle_alpha   90.00
_cell.angle_beta   90.00
_cell.angle_gamma   90.00
#
_symmetry.space_group_name_H-M   'P 1'
#
loop_
_entity.id
_entity.type
_entity.pdbx_description
1 polymer ?
#
loop_
_entity_poly.entity_id
_entity_poly.type
_entity_poly.pdbx_seq_one_letter_code
_entity_poly.pdbx_strand_id
1 'polypeptide(L)'
;DGDPAIHPGVEERCDGVDEDCDGTVDEDCVGACGDGVPGGDEECDDGNLVDGDGCDSDCTRTRCGNGIQTAGERCDDGNRVDGDGCDQNCTLTACGNGVPTAGEACDDGNAEDGDGCDNNCTVTACGNGVVTAGEQCDDGNLQPGDGCDADCRDECVVETCDGTDDDCDGRVDEGFALGVACDAGRGACAAVGVTICSDDGQRIVCDAVAGLPEAEVCDGRDNDCDGQVDEGFAVGEACEVGQGICAAQGAVVCTEDGEAACSATAGEPAVEICNQLDDDCDGEIDEGDPPNGTVCQAGDGLKGGGCVDCDCRVSGSGEDDGPGPGLWLLLGLLGVLRPRGRR
;
A
#
# COMPACT_ATOMS: atom_id res chain seq x y z
N ASP A 1 -50.15 -80.04 12.46
CA ASP A 1 -51.27 -80.88 12.94
C ASP A 1 -51.37 -80.57 14.44
N GLY A 2 -52.56 -80.58 15.06
CA GLY A 2 -52.71 -80.09 16.44
C GLY A 2 -52.19 -81.05 17.52
N ASP A 3 -51.03 -81.69 17.29
CA ASP A 3 -50.37 -82.57 18.26
C ASP A 3 -49.23 -81.80 18.98
N PRO A 4 -49.41 -81.39 20.26
CA PRO A 4 -48.42 -80.63 21.04
C PRO A 4 -47.10 -81.37 21.34
N ALA A 5 -46.89 -82.55 20.75
CA ALA A 5 -45.66 -83.34 20.89
C ALA A 5 -44.75 -83.29 19.65
N ILE A 6 -45.16 -82.60 18.58
CA ILE A 6 -44.43 -82.50 17.32
C ILE A 6 -43.84 -81.08 17.22
N HIS A 7 -42.49 -80.97 17.32
CA HIS A 7 -41.71 -79.71 17.25
C HIS A 7 -41.76 -78.71 18.44
N PRO A 8 -41.72 -79.14 19.73
CA PRO A 8 -41.71 -78.20 20.85
C PRO A 8 -40.46 -77.30 20.88
N GLY A 9 -40.67 -75.98 20.98
CA GLY A 9 -39.64 -74.95 21.10
C GLY A 9 -39.02 -74.46 19.78
N VAL A 10 -39.78 -74.54 18.67
CA VAL A 10 -39.46 -73.84 17.42
C VAL A 10 -39.86 -72.36 17.58
N GLU A 11 -39.21 -71.47 16.82
CA GLU A 11 -39.56 -70.04 16.80
C GLU A 11 -40.80 -69.83 15.93
N GLU A 12 -41.84 -69.19 16.50
CA GLU A 12 -43.10 -68.90 15.83
C GLU A 12 -42.91 -67.87 14.71
N ARG A 13 -43.59 -68.07 13.58
CA ARG A 13 -43.72 -67.07 12.52
C ARG A 13 -45.08 -66.44 12.65
N CYS A 14 -45.19 -65.15 12.35
CA CYS A 14 -46.48 -64.46 12.37
C CYS A 14 -47.32 -64.86 11.13
N ASP A 15 -47.69 -66.13 10.94
CA ASP A 15 -48.45 -66.60 9.78
C ASP A 15 -49.83 -67.22 10.13
N GLY A 16 -50.21 -67.17 11.41
CA GLY A 16 -51.47 -67.68 11.92
C GLY A 16 -51.49 -69.19 12.12
N VAL A 17 -50.32 -69.83 12.10
CA VAL A 17 -50.11 -71.26 12.35
C VAL A 17 -49.25 -71.44 13.59
N ASP A 18 -49.79 -72.13 14.58
CA ASP A 18 -49.08 -72.62 15.77
C ASP A 18 -47.98 -73.64 15.35
N GLU A 19 -46.72 -73.22 15.31
CA GLU A 19 -45.60 -74.01 14.77
C GLU A 19 -44.90 -74.89 15.79
N ASP A 20 -44.88 -74.45 17.05
CA ASP A 20 -44.38 -75.22 18.18
C ASP A 20 -45.47 -76.08 18.86
N CYS A 21 -46.72 -75.92 18.41
CA CYS A 21 -47.91 -76.67 18.81
C CYS A 21 -48.24 -76.54 20.30
N ASP A 22 -47.87 -75.45 20.98
CA ASP A 22 -48.14 -75.28 22.41
C ASP A 22 -49.60 -74.89 22.73
N GLY A 23 -50.37 -74.49 21.72
CA GLY A 23 -51.78 -74.13 21.80
C GLY A 23 -52.07 -72.63 21.90
N THR A 24 -51.04 -71.78 21.90
CA THR A 24 -51.15 -70.38 21.46
C THR A 24 -50.76 -70.26 19.97
N VAL A 25 -51.06 -69.10 19.35
CA VAL A 25 -50.80 -68.89 17.91
C VAL A 25 -50.04 -67.58 17.82
N ASP A 26 -48.86 -67.61 17.19
CA ASP A 26 -47.98 -66.48 16.91
C ASP A 26 -47.48 -65.73 18.18
N GLU A 27 -47.32 -66.40 19.33
CA GLU A 27 -46.72 -65.82 20.54
C GLU A 27 -45.21 -65.65 20.39
N ASP A 28 -44.68 -64.54 20.91
CA ASP A 28 -43.27 -64.17 20.80
C ASP A 28 -42.75 -64.20 19.33
N CYS A 29 -43.65 -64.08 18.33
CA CYS A 29 -43.28 -64.09 16.93
C CYS A 29 -42.38 -62.88 16.60
N VAL A 30 -41.25 -63.16 15.97
CA VAL A 30 -40.37 -62.10 15.44
C VAL A 30 -40.97 -61.69 14.11
N GLY A 31 -41.71 -60.59 14.11
CA GLY A 31 -42.16 -59.92 12.88
C GLY A 31 -40.96 -59.75 11.95
N ALA A 32 -41.12 -60.23 10.71
CA ALA A 32 -40.08 -60.17 9.70
C ALA A 32 -40.49 -59.18 8.62
N CYS A 33 -39.85 -58.02 8.62
CA CYS A 33 -40.29 -56.92 7.79
C CYS A 33 -40.38 -57.28 6.30
N GLY A 34 -41.52 -56.97 5.71
CA GLY A 34 -41.83 -57.18 4.30
C GLY A 34 -42.33 -58.60 3.97
N ASP A 35 -42.91 -59.32 4.93
CA ASP A 35 -43.43 -60.68 4.71
C ASP A 35 -44.95 -60.72 4.40
N GLY A 36 -45.62 -59.59 4.55
CA GLY A 36 -47.04 -59.39 4.25
C GLY A 36 -47.95 -59.59 5.46
N VAL A 37 -47.39 -59.80 6.65
CA VAL A 37 -48.14 -60.04 7.88
C VAL A 37 -47.74 -59.07 8.99
N PRO A 38 -48.56 -58.04 9.26
CA PRO A 38 -48.33 -57.14 10.39
C PRO A 38 -48.42 -57.89 11.73
N GLY A 39 -47.31 -57.98 12.47
CA GLY A 39 -47.24 -58.73 13.74
C GLY A 39 -45.95 -58.48 14.52
N GLY A 40 -45.89 -58.92 15.78
CA GLY A 40 -44.71 -58.74 16.64
C GLY A 40 -44.43 -57.27 17.03
N ASP A 41 -43.19 -56.81 16.78
CA ASP A 41 -42.67 -55.48 17.13
C ASP A 41 -42.79 -54.42 15.99
N GLU A 42 -43.46 -54.75 14.88
CA GLU A 42 -43.54 -53.92 13.67
C GLU A 42 -44.68 -52.89 13.71
N GLU A 43 -44.47 -51.65 13.24
CA GLU A 43 -45.52 -50.60 13.16
C GLU A 43 -46.43 -50.82 11.93
N CYS A 44 -45.91 -51.44 10.87
CA CYS A 44 -46.61 -51.81 9.65
C CYS A 44 -45.90 -52.98 8.95
N ASP A 45 -46.54 -53.56 7.93
CA ASP A 45 -45.92 -54.45 6.95
C ASP A 45 -46.76 -54.36 5.65
N ASP A 46 -46.12 -54.21 4.49
CA ASP A 46 -46.78 -54.18 3.18
C ASP A 46 -46.33 -55.29 2.21
N GLY A 47 -45.62 -56.29 2.70
CA GLY A 47 -45.19 -57.45 1.95
C GLY A 47 -43.94 -57.25 1.11
N ASN A 48 -43.18 -56.18 1.34
CA ASN A 48 -41.87 -55.98 0.74
C ASN A 48 -40.94 -55.07 1.58
N LEU A 49 -39.70 -54.85 1.09
CA LEU A 49 -38.67 -54.05 1.76
C LEU A 49 -38.33 -52.76 0.98
N VAL A 50 -39.27 -52.22 0.22
CA VAL A 50 -39.09 -50.97 -0.52
C VAL A 50 -39.58 -49.82 0.36
N ASP A 51 -38.73 -48.84 0.61
CA ASP A 51 -39.17 -47.67 1.37
C ASP A 51 -40.15 -46.82 0.55
N GLY A 52 -41.19 -46.31 1.19
CA GLY A 52 -42.09 -45.32 0.60
C GLY A 52 -43.34 -45.83 -0.14
N ASP A 53 -43.64 -47.13 -0.14
CA ASP A 53 -44.86 -47.69 -0.76
C ASP A 53 -45.96 -48.12 0.24
N GLY A 54 -45.75 -47.87 1.52
CA GLY A 54 -46.75 -48.04 2.58
C GLY A 54 -46.13 -48.38 3.93
N CYS A 55 -45.05 -49.15 3.91
CA CYS A 55 -44.22 -49.47 5.05
C CYS A 55 -42.74 -49.47 4.65
N ASP A 56 -41.88 -48.87 5.47
CA ASP A 56 -40.47 -48.81 5.16
C ASP A 56 -39.76 -50.11 5.57
N SER A 57 -38.54 -50.31 5.07
CA SER A 57 -37.76 -51.55 5.26
C SER A 57 -37.35 -51.84 6.71
N ASP A 58 -37.58 -50.90 7.63
CA ASP A 58 -37.42 -51.05 9.08
C ASP A 58 -38.76 -51.25 9.82
N CYS A 59 -39.84 -51.46 9.07
CA CYS A 59 -41.19 -51.68 9.56
C CYS A 59 -41.77 -50.49 10.34
N THR A 60 -41.29 -49.29 10.03
CA THR A 60 -41.94 -48.04 10.39
C THR A 60 -42.83 -47.56 9.25
N ARG A 61 -43.89 -46.83 9.61
CA ARG A 61 -44.79 -46.25 8.61
C ARG A 61 -44.04 -45.15 7.86
N THR A 62 -44.07 -45.18 6.52
CA THR A 62 -43.57 -44.10 5.66
C THR A 62 -44.15 -42.75 6.09
N ARG A 63 -43.33 -41.93 6.75
CA ARG A 63 -43.66 -40.56 7.18
C ARG A 63 -42.39 -39.77 7.45
N CYS A 64 -42.51 -38.46 7.25
CA CYS A 64 -41.48 -37.52 7.63
C CYS A 64 -41.07 -37.62 9.10
N GLY A 65 -39.76 -37.71 9.33
CA GLY A 65 -39.12 -37.76 10.63
C GLY A 65 -38.92 -39.17 11.18
N ASN A 66 -38.91 -40.20 10.33
CA ASN A 66 -38.65 -41.58 10.75
C ASN A 66 -37.20 -42.02 10.51
N GLY A 67 -36.38 -41.18 9.89
CA GLY A 67 -34.96 -41.42 9.63
C GLY A 67 -34.67 -42.06 8.27
N ILE A 68 -35.69 -42.27 7.44
CA ILE A 68 -35.59 -42.89 6.12
C ILE A 68 -36.06 -41.90 5.06
N GLN A 69 -35.15 -41.43 4.22
CA GLN A 69 -35.51 -40.53 3.13
C GLN A 69 -36.17 -41.31 1.97
N THR A 70 -37.48 -41.16 1.82
CA THR A 70 -38.26 -41.86 0.78
C THR A 70 -38.45 -41.03 -0.51
N ALA A 71 -38.97 -41.67 -1.58
CA ALA A 71 -39.23 -41.04 -2.87
C ALA A 71 -40.41 -40.04 -2.81
N GLY A 72 -40.14 -38.87 -2.25
CA GLY A 72 -41.13 -37.81 -1.98
C GLY A 72 -40.62 -36.78 -0.97
N GLU A 73 -39.63 -37.16 -0.17
CA GLU A 73 -39.03 -36.34 0.88
C GLU A 73 -37.73 -35.70 0.40
N ARG A 74 -37.57 -34.40 0.66
CA ARG A 74 -36.35 -33.66 0.29
C ARG A 74 -35.23 -33.91 1.29
N CYS A 75 -35.59 -34.30 2.51
CA CYS A 75 -34.74 -34.67 3.63
C CYS A 75 -35.54 -35.54 4.60
N ASP A 76 -34.87 -36.20 5.54
CA ASP A 76 -35.44 -36.76 6.77
C ASP A 76 -34.28 -36.87 7.79
N ASP A 77 -34.43 -36.28 8.98
CA ASP A 77 -33.40 -36.29 10.03
C ASP A 77 -33.79 -37.10 11.27
N GLY A 78 -34.83 -37.94 11.15
CA GLY A 78 -35.28 -38.82 12.22
C GLY A 78 -36.15 -38.15 13.27
N ASN A 79 -36.62 -36.92 13.04
CA ASN A 79 -37.60 -36.28 13.90
C ASN A 79 -38.50 -35.27 13.17
N ARG A 80 -39.39 -34.57 13.90
CA ARG A 80 -40.38 -33.62 13.34
C ARG A 80 -40.25 -32.22 13.95
N VAL A 81 -39.06 -31.88 14.38
CA VAL A 81 -38.71 -30.55 14.88
C VAL A 81 -38.32 -29.72 13.67
N ASP A 82 -38.83 -28.49 13.60
CA ASP A 82 -38.43 -27.58 12.54
C ASP A 82 -37.11 -26.91 12.92
N GLY A 83 -36.21 -26.71 11.96
CA GLY A 83 -34.98 -25.95 12.15
C GLY A 83 -33.71 -26.73 12.52
N ASP A 84 -33.74 -28.06 12.60
CA ASP A 84 -32.58 -28.90 12.97
C ASP A 84 -31.98 -29.72 11.82
N GLY A 85 -32.46 -29.49 10.59
CA GLY A 85 -31.90 -30.08 9.37
C GLY A 85 -32.98 -30.52 8.39
N CYS A 86 -34.14 -30.95 8.90
CA CYS A 86 -35.31 -31.27 8.11
C CYS A 86 -36.60 -30.90 8.83
N ASP A 87 -37.42 -30.05 8.21
CA ASP A 87 -38.64 -29.58 8.84
C ASP A 87 -39.75 -30.65 8.80
N GLN A 88 -40.81 -30.46 9.61
CA GLN A 88 -41.89 -31.45 9.80
C GLN A 88 -42.67 -31.81 8.52
N ASN A 89 -42.46 -31.07 7.43
CA ASN A 89 -43.04 -31.28 6.10
C ASN A 89 -42.05 -31.95 5.10
N CYS A 90 -40.90 -32.39 5.59
CA CYS A 90 -39.82 -33.02 4.82
C CYS A 90 -39.24 -32.13 3.73
N THR A 91 -39.16 -30.85 4.04
CA THR A 91 -38.38 -29.86 3.31
C THR A 91 -37.14 -29.49 4.11
N LEU A 92 -36.04 -29.21 3.41
CA LEU A 92 -34.82 -28.76 4.05
C LEU A 92 -35.12 -27.45 4.76
N THR A 93 -34.68 -27.32 6.01
CA THR A 93 -34.71 -26.06 6.75
C THR A 93 -34.02 -24.98 5.94
N ALA A 94 -34.80 -24.04 5.40
CA ALA A 94 -34.33 -22.95 4.57
C ALA A 94 -35.43 -21.92 4.38
N CYS A 95 -35.02 -20.68 4.19
CA CYS A 95 -35.93 -19.60 3.89
C CYS A 95 -36.74 -19.86 2.61
N GLY A 96 -38.05 -19.66 2.70
CA GLY A 96 -38.98 -19.81 1.58
C GLY A 96 -39.49 -21.23 1.40
N ASN A 97 -39.42 -22.08 2.43
CA ASN A 97 -39.91 -23.45 2.39
C ASN A 97 -41.33 -23.62 2.99
N GLY A 98 -41.89 -22.53 3.50
CA GLY A 98 -43.24 -22.43 4.06
C GLY A 98 -43.30 -22.77 5.56
N VAL A 99 -42.15 -22.89 6.23
CA VAL A 99 -42.06 -23.27 7.64
C VAL A 99 -41.19 -22.24 8.38
N PRO A 100 -41.79 -21.30 9.13
CA PRO A 100 -41.02 -20.34 9.92
C PRO A 100 -40.24 -21.05 11.04
N THR A 101 -38.91 -21.07 10.92
CA THR A 101 -38.02 -21.73 11.89
C THR A 101 -37.35 -20.74 12.85
N ALA A 102 -36.66 -21.25 13.87
CA ALA A 102 -35.98 -20.41 14.85
C ALA A 102 -34.77 -19.69 14.23
N GLY A 103 -34.91 -18.39 13.98
CA GLY A 103 -33.89 -17.56 13.34
C GLY A 103 -34.42 -16.77 12.15
N GLU A 104 -35.59 -17.15 11.64
CA GLU A 104 -36.31 -16.48 10.56
C GLU A 104 -37.37 -15.54 11.15
N ALA A 105 -37.47 -14.32 10.62
CA ALA A 105 -38.51 -13.37 11.04
C ALA A 105 -39.87 -13.67 10.38
N CYS A 106 -39.83 -14.32 9.21
CA CYS A 106 -40.97 -14.76 8.41
C CYS A 106 -40.54 -15.94 7.51
N ASP A 107 -41.52 -16.65 6.92
CA ASP A 107 -41.36 -17.54 5.77
C ASP A 107 -42.73 -17.67 5.10
N ASP A 108 -42.85 -17.35 3.81
CA ASP A 108 -44.11 -17.43 3.05
C ASP A 108 -44.13 -18.52 1.97
N GLY A 109 -43.12 -19.39 1.95
CA GLY A 109 -43.05 -20.52 1.04
C GLY A 109 -42.49 -20.21 -0.34
N ASN A 110 -41.84 -19.07 -0.52
CA ASN A 110 -41.12 -18.76 -1.74
C ASN A 110 -39.88 -17.87 -1.49
N ALA A 111 -39.14 -17.53 -2.54
CA ALA A 111 -37.91 -16.73 -2.47
C ALA A 111 -38.02 -15.43 -3.29
N GLU A 112 -39.25 -14.95 -3.51
CA GLU A 112 -39.54 -13.68 -4.17
C GLU A 112 -39.52 -12.56 -3.14
N ASP A 113 -38.66 -11.56 -3.34
CA ASP A 113 -38.61 -10.41 -2.43
C ASP A 113 -39.83 -9.50 -2.63
N GLY A 114 -40.34 -8.91 -1.55
CA GLY A 114 -41.37 -7.87 -1.61
C GLY A 114 -42.83 -8.33 -1.54
N ASP A 115 -43.11 -9.62 -1.32
CA ASP A 115 -44.47 -10.17 -1.20
C ASP A 115 -44.92 -10.42 0.26
N GLY A 116 -44.05 -10.11 1.22
CA GLY A 116 -44.32 -10.20 2.65
C GLY A 116 -43.17 -10.83 3.42
N CYS A 117 -42.36 -11.67 2.77
CA CYS A 117 -41.13 -12.21 3.33
C CYS A 117 -40.04 -12.26 2.27
N ASP A 118 -38.91 -11.59 2.52
CA ASP A 118 -37.82 -11.58 1.55
C ASP A 118 -36.99 -12.87 1.63
N ASN A 119 -36.17 -13.14 0.61
CA ASN A 119 -35.40 -14.38 0.45
C ASN A 119 -34.36 -14.64 1.57
N ASN A 120 -34.10 -13.64 2.40
CA ASN A 120 -33.23 -13.70 3.58
C ASN A 120 -34.02 -13.88 4.88
N CYS A 121 -35.33 -14.15 4.78
CA CYS A 121 -36.26 -14.38 5.88
C CYS A 121 -36.41 -13.19 6.83
N THR A 122 -36.30 -12.00 6.26
CA THR A 122 -36.70 -10.74 6.90
C THR A 122 -38.05 -10.28 6.35
N VAL A 123 -38.83 -9.62 7.20
CA VAL A 123 -40.11 -9.05 6.76
C VAL A 123 -39.81 -7.93 5.78
N THR A 124 -40.49 -7.93 4.63
CA THR A 124 -40.41 -6.85 3.63
C THR A 124 -40.69 -5.50 4.28
N ALA A 125 -39.63 -4.71 4.50
CA ALA A 125 -39.68 -3.38 5.07
C ALA A 125 -38.31 -2.72 4.95
N CYS A 126 -38.32 -1.39 4.86
CA CYS A 126 -37.11 -0.59 4.87
C CYS A 126 -36.18 -0.92 6.06
N GLY A 127 -34.89 -1.06 5.76
CA GLY A 127 -33.83 -1.33 6.70
C GLY A 127 -33.64 -2.81 7.00
N ASN A 128 -34.06 -3.70 6.11
CA ASN A 128 -33.93 -5.15 6.26
C ASN A 128 -32.80 -5.76 5.41
N GLY A 129 -32.13 -4.93 4.61
CA GLY A 129 -30.99 -5.27 3.75
C GLY A 129 -31.39 -5.80 2.38
N VAL A 130 -32.66 -5.71 1.99
CA VAL A 130 -33.18 -6.18 0.70
C VAL A 130 -33.93 -5.03 0.02
N VAL A 131 -33.44 -4.60 -1.15
CA VAL A 131 -34.10 -3.54 -1.91
C VAL A 131 -35.32 -4.12 -2.65
N THR A 132 -36.52 -3.75 -2.20
CA THR A 132 -37.79 -4.22 -2.76
C THR A 132 -38.52 -3.16 -3.59
N ALA A 133 -39.63 -3.54 -4.22
CA ALA A 133 -40.38 -2.65 -5.10
C ALA A 133 -41.01 -1.46 -4.34
N GLY A 134 -40.42 -0.27 -4.48
CA GLY A 134 -40.87 0.95 -3.81
C GLY A 134 -39.76 1.63 -3.02
N GLU A 135 -38.66 0.93 -2.80
CA GLU A 135 -37.43 1.41 -2.15
C GLU A 135 -36.42 1.86 -3.22
N GLN A 136 -35.62 2.88 -2.90
CA GLN A 136 -34.52 3.34 -3.75
C GLN A 136 -33.19 2.71 -3.31
N CYS A 137 -33.06 2.50 -2.00
CA CYS A 137 -31.95 1.86 -1.30
C CYS A 137 -32.48 1.00 -0.14
N ASP A 138 -31.61 0.18 0.46
CA ASP A 138 -31.77 -0.43 1.78
C ASP A 138 -30.37 -0.80 2.30
N ASP A 139 -29.91 -0.18 3.39
CA ASP A 139 -28.58 -0.39 3.99
C ASP A 139 -28.61 -1.33 5.21
N GLY A 140 -29.72 -2.06 5.39
CA GLY A 140 -29.90 -3.00 6.49
C GLY A 140 -30.21 -2.34 7.84
N ASN A 141 -30.52 -1.04 7.85
CA ASN A 141 -30.97 -0.36 9.05
C ASN A 141 -31.86 0.89 8.74
N LEU A 142 -32.23 1.65 9.78
CA LEU A 142 -33.11 2.84 9.67
C LEU A 142 -32.42 4.11 10.18
N GLN A 143 -31.10 4.08 10.28
CA GLN A 143 -30.30 5.23 10.67
C GLN A 143 -30.27 6.20 9.48
N PRO A 144 -30.37 7.50 9.73
CA PRO A 144 -30.14 8.50 8.69
C PRO A 144 -28.66 8.91 8.66
N GLY A 145 -28.19 9.23 7.47
CA GLY A 145 -26.86 9.72 7.14
C GLY A 145 -25.82 8.64 6.82
N ASP A 146 -26.21 7.40 6.58
CA ASP A 146 -25.35 6.25 6.22
C ASP A 146 -25.63 5.66 4.84
N GLY A 147 -26.40 6.37 4.02
CA GLY A 147 -26.60 6.08 2.60
C GLY A 147 -28.05 5.80 2.23
N CYS A 148 -28.87 5.37 3.20
CA CYS A 148 -30.29 5.17 3.01
C CYS A 148 -31.11 5.76 4.16
N ASP A 149 -32.09 6.62 3.84
CA ASP A 149 -32.95 7.19 4.88
C ASP A 149 -33.96 6.17 5.41
N ALA A 150 -34.58 6.49 6.55
CA ALA A 150 -35.60 5.63 7.17
C ALA A 150 -36.89 5.44 6.34
N ASP A 151 -37.03 6.15 5.23
CA ASP A 151 -38.11 6.01 4.24
C ASP A 151 -37.61 5.30 2.95
N CYS A 152 -36.42 4.68 3.00
CA CYS A 152 -35.71 3.98 1.93
C CYS A 152 -35.54 4.82 0.66
N ARG A 153 -35.10 6.06 0.87
CA ARG A 153 -34.64 6.96 -0.18
C ARG A 153 -33.16 7.20 -0.05
N ASP A 154 -32.52 7.28 -1.21
CA ASP A 154 -31.09 7.53 -1.27
C ASP A 154 -30.76 8.86 -0.59
N GLU A 155 -29.82 8.84 0.34
CA GLU A 155 -29.34 10.04 1.02
C GLU A 155 -28.17 10.65 0.26
N CYS A 156 -28.42 11.06 -0.99
CA CYS A 156 -27.37 11.56 -1.86
C CYS A 156 -26.85 12.91 -1.35
N VAL A 157 -25.57 12.93 -1.00
CA VAL A 157 -24.83 14.11 -0.58
C VAL A 157 -23.77 14.44 -1.62
N VAL A 158 -22.77 15.26 -1.27
CA VAL A 158 -21.67 15.58 -2.19
C VAL A 158 -20.54 14.58 -1.96
N GLU A 159 -19.89 14.17 -3.04
CA GLU A 159 -18.74 13.26 -3.02
C GLU A 159 -17.68 13.61 -1.97
N THR A 160 -17.41 12.61 -1.13
CA THR A 160 -16.24 12.46 -0.29
C THR A 160 -15.35 11.39 -0.92
N CYS A 161 -14.04 11.58 -0.88
CA CYS A 161 -13.07 10.61 -1.40
C CYS A 161 -12.91 9.46 -0.39
N ASP A 162 -13.89 8.56 -0.30
CA ASP A 162 -13.90 7.45 0.68
C ASP A 162 -14.15 6.06 0.06
N GLY A 163 -14.32 5.99 -1.27
CA GLY A 163 -14.59 4.75 -1.98
C GLY A 163 -16.07 4.37 -2.03
N THR A 164 -16.96 5.30 -1.66
CA THR A 164 -18.42 5.18 -1.74
C THR A 164 -18.97 6.15 -2.80
N ASP A 165 -20.15 5.84 -3.34
CA ASP A 165 -20.92 6.72 -4.23
C ASP A 165 -21.86 7.55 -3.34
N ASP A 166 -21.40 8.73 -2.90
CA ASP A 166 -22.09 9.59 -1.95
C ASP A 166 -23.24 10.37 -2.62
N ASP A 167 -23.11 10.70 -3.91
CA ASP A 167 -24.09 11.48 -4.67
C ASP A 167 -25.06 10.62 -5.51
N CYS A 168 -24.86 9.30 -5.47
CA CYS A 168 -25.68 8.27 -6.09
C CYS A 168 -25.76 8.36 -7.63
N ASP A 169 -24.74 8.91 -8.31
CA ASP A 169 -24.74 9.00 -9.78
C ASP A 169 -24.29 7.70 -10.49
N GLY A 170 -23.86 6.69 -9.71
CA GLY A 170 -23.35 5.41 -10.17
C GLY A 170 -21.84 5.42 -10.43
N ARG A 171 -21.13 6.40 -9.90
CA ARG A 171 -19.67 6.50 -9.91
C ARG A 171 -19.20 6.71 -8.48
N VAL A 172 -17.92 6.41 -8.27
CA VAL A 172 -17.32 6.44 -6.94
C VAL A 172 -16.20 7.46 -6.97
N ASP A 173 -16.21 8.37 -6.00
CA ASP A 173 -15.24 9.44 -5.80
C ASP A 173 -15.05 10.34 -7.04
N GLU A 174 -16.11 10.64 -7.81
CA GLU A 174 -15.95 11.53 -8.96
C GLU A 174 -15.70 13.00 -8.57
N GLY A 175 -15.02 13.71 -9.46
CA GLY A 175 -14.46 15.03 -9.14
C GLY A 175 -13.11 14.97 -8.41
N PHE A 176 -12.70 13.81 -7.91
CA PHE A 176 -11.33 13.54 -7.46
C PHE A 176 -10.51 12.92 -8.60
N ALA A 177 -9.35 13.50 -8.91
CA ALA A 177 -8.48 13.01 -9.99
C ALA A 177 -7.61 11.85 -9.48
N LEU A 178 -8.23 10.72 -9.13
CA LEU A 178 -7.55 9.52 -8.60
C LEU A 178 -6.76 8.76 -9.68
N GLY A 179 -5.67 8.11 -9.27
CA GLY A 179 -4.83 7.30 -10.15
C GLY A 179 -4.01 8.11 -11.17
N VAL A 180 -3.95 9.43 -11.01
CA VAL A 180 -3.15 10.31 -11.85
C VAL A 180 -1.73 10.39 -11.27
N ALA A 181 -0.73 10.41 -12.16
CA ALA A 181 0.66 10.53 -11.74
C ALA A 181 0.88 11.84 -10.96
N CYS A 182 1.60 11.74 -9.85
CA CYS A 182 2.02 12.84 -9.01
C CYS A 182 3.48 12.66 -8.57
N ASP A 183 4.11 13.76 -8.18
CA ASP A 183 5.49 13.77 -7.71
C ASP A 183 5.54 14.24 -6.25
N ALA A 184 6.36 13.58 -5.44
CA ALA A 184 6.68 13.99 -4.08
C ALA A 184 8.20 14.16 -3.92
N GLY A 185 8.61 15.27 -3.33
CA GLY A 185 10.05 15.61 -3.17
C GLY A 185 10.58 16.51 -4.29
N ARG A 186 11.87 16.86 -4.18
CA ARG A 186 12.61 17.71 -5.13
C ARG A 186 13.94 17.05 -5.46
N GLY A 187 14.51 17.39 -6.63
CA GLY A 187 15.85 16.94 -6.99
C GLY A 187 15.94 15.43 -7.15
N ALA A 188 17.01 14.83 -6.61
CA ALA A 188 17.22 13.39 -6.60
C ALA A 188 16.24 12.64 -5.67
N CYS A 189 15.63 13.32 -4.70
CA CYS A 189 14.62 12.73 -3.81
C CYS A 189 13.21 12.68 -4.43
N ALA A 190 13.03 13.20 -5.65
CA ALA A 190 11.73 13.16 -6.31
C ALA A 190 11.29 11.70 -6.55
N ALA A 191 10.15 11.35 -5.98
CA ALA A 191 9.49 10.07 -6.17
C ALA A 191 8.19 10.27 -6.93
N VAL A 192 7.96 9.43 -7.93
CA VAL A 192 6.70 9.40 -8.69
C VAL A 192 5.76 8.41 -8.03
N GLY A 193 4.50 8.82 -7.86
CA GLY A 193 3.42 7.97 -7.39
C GLY A 193 2.12 8.29 -8.08
N VAL A 194 1.02 7.96 -7.42
CA VAL A 194 -0.34 8.21 -7.88
C VAL A 194 -1.15 8.95 -6.82
N THR A 195 -2.12 9.72 -7.28
CA THR A 195 -3.08 10.40 -6.42
C THR A 195 -4.05 9.40 -5.82
N ILE A 196 -4.15 9.42 -4.48
CA ILE A 196 -5.06 8.62 -3.66
C ILE A 196 -5.88 9.54 -2.76
N CYS A 197 -6.95 9.02 -2.16
CA CYS A 197 -7.70 9.76 -1.15
C CYS A 197 -6.84 10.02 0.10
N SER A 198 -7.02 11.18 0.73
CA SER A 198 -6.47 11.45 2.06
C SER A 198 -7.24 10.66 3.12
N ASP A 199 -6.60 10.45 4.28
CA ASP A 199 -7.22 9.72 5.41
C ASP A 199 -8.52 10.36 5.93
N ASP A 200 -8.75 11.65 5.65
CA ASP A 200 -9.97 12.38 6.03
C ASP A 200 -11.04 12.41 4.92
N GLY A 201 -10.76 11.83 3.75
CA GLY A 201 -11.66 11.78 2.60
C GLY A 201 -11.92 13.12 1.91
N GLN A 202 -11.32 14.23 2.35
CA GLN A 202 -11.68 15.57 1.84
C GLN A 202 -10.86 16.03 0.63
N ARG A 203 -9.78 15.33 0.28
CA ARG A 203 -8.83 15.73 -0.77
C ARG A 203 -8.07 14.53 -1.30
N ILE A 204 -7.32 14.76 -2.38
CA ILE A 204 -6.33 13.81 -2.88
C ILE A 204 -4.92 14.14 -2.38
N VAL A 205 -4.13 13.09 -2.13
CA VAL A 205 -2.69 13.15 -1.79
C VAL A 205 -1.89 12.26 -2.71
N CYS A 206 -0.59 12.53 -2.84
CA CYS A 206 0.32 11.61 -3.52
C CYS A 206 0.72 10.48 -2.57
N ASP A 207 0.65 9.23 -3.00
CA ASP A 207 1.13 8.08 -2.24
C ASP A 207 2.66 7.96 -2.22
N ALA A 208 3.35 8.71 -3.10
CA ALA A 208 4.80 8.75 -3.16
C ALA A 208 5.40 9.34 -1.89
N VAL A 209 6.42 8.64 -1.37
CA VAL A 209 7.27 9.12 -0.28
C VAL A 209 8.55 9.65 -0.89
N ALA A 210 8.85 10.93 -0.67
CA ALA A 210 10.10 11.54 -1.11
C ALA A 210 11.31 10.78 -0.55
N GLY A 211 12.37 10.66 -1.35
CA GLY A 211 13.66 10.13 -0.91
C GLY A 211 14.22 10.89 0.29
N LEU A 212 15.08 10.23 1.07
CA LEU A 212 15.80 10.90 2.15
C LEU A 212 16.90 11.79 1.55
N PRO A 213 17.13 12.98 2.13
CA PRO A 213 18.22 13.84 1.69
C PRO A 213 19.56 13.20 2.05
N GLU A 214 20.46 13.13 1.09
CA GLU A 214 21.84 12.68 1.26
C GLU A 214 22.79 13.89 1.22
N ALA A 215 24.07 13.69 1.57
CA ALA A 215 25.04 14.78 1.45
C ALA A 215 25.34 15.04 -0.03
N GLU A 216 25.54 16.31 -0.40
CA GLU A 216 25.89 16.64 -1.77
C GLU A 216 27.22 16.06 -2.23
N VAL A 217 27.21 15.66 -3.49
CA VAL A 217 28.37 15.23 -4.28
C VAL A 217 28.34 16.07 -5.55
N CYS A 218 29.50 16.45 -6.08
CA CYS A 218 29.57 17.24 -7.31
C CYS A 218 29.23 16.34 -8.52
N ASP A 219 27.95 16.07 -8.77
CA ASP A 219 27.47 15.17 -9.82
C ASP A 219 26.38 15.79 -10.71
N GLY A 220 26.08 17.08 -10.51
CA GLY A 220 25.06 17.81 -11.24
C GLY A 220 23.64 17.46 -10.79
N ARG A 221 23.48 16.86 -9.60
CA ARG A 221 22.20 16.54 -8.98
C ARG A 221 22.06 17.26 -7.63
N ASP A 222 20.82 17.29 -7.18
CA ASP A 222 20.39 17.85 -5.89
C ASP A 222 20.13 16.64 -4.99
N ASN A 223 21.18 16.13 -4.35
CA ASN A 223 21.21 14.93 -3.54
C ASN A 223 20.66 15.16 -2.12
N ASP A 224 20.78 16.39 -1.62
CA ASP A 224 20.26 16.82 -0.31
C ASP A 224 18.85 17.42 -0.39
N CYS A 225 18.37 17.65 -1.61
CA CYS A 225 16.99 17.98 -1.94
C CYS A 225 16.54 19.33 -1.34
N ASP A 226 17.49 20.24 -1.10
CA ASP A 226 17.23 21.63 -0.69
C ASP A 226 16.80 22.53 -1.87
N GLY A 227 17.00 22.04 -3.10
CA GLY A 227 16.63 22.70 -4.33
C GLY A 227 17.74 23.44 -5.06
N GLN A 228 18.97 23.35 -4.57
CA GLN A 228 20.20 23.75 -5.22
C GLN A 228 20.91 22.52 -5.78
N VAL A 229 21.91 22.73 -6.64
CA VAL A 229 22.65 21.63 -7.27
C VAL A 229 24.13 21.84 -6.95
N ASP A 230 24.77 20.81 -6.43
CA ASP A 230 26.19 20.78 -6.06
C ASP A 230 26.63 21.97 -5.16
N GLU A 231 25.83 22.38 -4.17
CA GLU A 231 26.22 23.47 -3.29
C GLU A 231 27.39 23.08 -2.37
N GLY A 232 28.21 24.08 -2.01
CA GLY A 232 29.45 23.86 -1.25
C GLY A 232 30.68 23.49 -2.08
N PHE A 233 30.53 23.20 -3.39
CA PHE A 233 31.63 22.87 -4.31
C PHE A 233 32.15 24.06 -5.14
N ALA A 234 31.57 25.25 -4.97
CA ALA A 234 31.93 26.48 -5.70
C ALA A 234 31.87 26.34 -7.24
N VAL A 235 31.02 25.45 -7.74
CA VAL A 235 30.86 25.18 -9.18
C VAL A 235 30.52 26.48 -9.92
N GLY A 236 31.28 26.78 -10.98
CA GLY A 236 31.15 28.00 -11.78
C GLY A 236 31.95 29.20 -11.29
N GLU A 237 32.59 29.14 -10.11
CA GLU A 237 33.53 30.19 -9.68
C GLU A 237 34.85 30.12 -10.48
N ALA A 238 35.53 31.27 -10.61
CA ALA A 238 36.81 31.34 -11.30
C ALA A 238 37.91 30.67 -10.49
N CYS A 239 38.75 29.88 -11.16
CA CYS A 239 39.89 29.18 -10.57
C CYS A 239 41.14 29.40 -11.43
N GLU A 240 42.32 29.20 -10.83
CA GLU A 240 43.61 29.36 -11.49
C GLU A 240 44.50 28.16 -11.11
N VAL A 241 45.20 27.60 -12.10
CA VAL A 241 46.08 26.44 -11.95
C VAL A 241 47.38 26.70 -12.67
N GLY A 242 48.51 26.32 -12.05
CA GLY A 242 49.85 26.63 -12.54
C GLY A 242 50.47 27.83 -11.81
N GLN A 243 51.76 28.05 -12.03
CA GLN A 243 52.53 29.18 -11.49
C GLN A 243 53.17 29.96 -12.65
N GLY A 244 53.56 31.21 -12.38
CA GLY A 244 54.25 32.03 -13.38
C GLY A 244 53.45 32.24 -14.66
N ILE A 245 54.10 32.05 -15.82
CA ILE A 245 53.45 32.16 -17.13
C ILE A 245 52.59 30.95 -17.48
N CYS A 246 52.76 29.86 -16.74
CA CYS A 246 52.04 28.62 -16.92
C CYS A 246 50.68 28.63 -16.22
N ALA A 247 50.38 29.72 -15.48
CA ALA A 247 49.09 29.94 -14.87
C ALA A 247 47.98 30.02 -15.93
N ALA A 248 46.98 29.18 -15.77
CA ALA A 248 45.81 29.12 -16.62
C ALA A 248 44.55 29.37 -15.79
N GLN A 249 43.68 30.26 -16.27
CA GLN A 249 42.40 30.55 -15.65
C GLN A 249 41.31 29.63 -16.21
N GLY A 250 40.45 29.14 -15.33
CA GLY A 250 39.31 28.30 -15.65
C GLY A 250 38.12 28.58 -14.75
N ALA A 251 37.14 27.69 -14.79
CA ALA A 251 36.03 27.67 -13.85
C ALA A 251 36.03 26.34 -13.08
N VAL A 252 35.55 26.36 -11.85
CA VAL A 252 35.36 25.13 -11.06
C VAL A 252 34.25 24.31 -11.72
N VAL A 253 34.54 23.05 -12.01
CA VAL A 253 33.65 22.08 -12.64
C VAL A 253 33.68 20.76 -11.86
N CYS A 254 32.60 20.01 -11.93
CA CYS A 254 32.59 18.65 -11.38
C CYS A 254 33.40 17.69 -12.26
N THR A 255 34.18 16.83 -11.61
CA THR A 255 34.94 15.75 -12.23
C THR A 255 34.13 14.45 -12.28
N GLU A 256 34.57 13.47 -13.08
CA GLU A 256 33.93 12.15 -13.14
C GLU A 256 33.98 11.40 -11.78
N ASP A 257 34.90 11.78 -10.89
CA ASP A 257 35.05 11.20 -9.55
C ASP A 257 34.17 11.87 -8.49
N GLY A 258 33.35 12.86 -8.85
CA GLY A 258 32.45 13.58 -7.94
C GLY A 258 33.12 14.69 -7.12
N GLU A 259 34.35 15.07 -7.48
CA GLU A 259 35.10 16.15 -6.85
C GLU A 259 35.05 17.42 -7.71
N ALA A 260 35.19 18.60 -7.08
CA ALA A 260 35.29 19.86 -7.78
C ALA A 260 36.74 20.15 -8.20
N ALA A 261 36.99 20.38 -9.49
CA ALA A 261 38.30 20.71 -10.03
C ALA A 261 38.25 21.91 -10.99
N CYS A 262 39.40 22.51 -11.24
CA CYS A 262 39.47 23.60 -12.22
C CYS A 262 39.43 23.06 -13.64
N SER A 263 38.62 23.66 -14.51
CA SER A 263 38.52 23.28 -15.93
C SER A 263 39.79 23.59 -16.74
N ALA A 264 40.71 24.37 -16.18
CA ALA A 264 41.96 24.74 -16.82
C ALA A 264 43.06 23.71 -16.53
N THR A 265 43.97 23.54 -17.47
CA THR A 265 45.19 22.76 -17.29
C THR A 265 46.34 23.74 -17.25
N ALA A 266 47.24 23.60 -16.27
CA ALA A 266 48.46 24.40 -16.21
C ALA A 266 49.28 24.25 -17.51
N GLY A 267 49.93 25.32 -17.94
CA GLY A 267 50.85 25.30 -19.09
C GLY A 267 52.00 24.31 -18.86
N GLU A 268 52.54 23.76 -19.94
CA GLU A 268 53.70 22.87 -19.83
C GLU A 268 54.96 23.65 -19.45
N PRO A 269 55.77 23.14 -18.51
CA PRO A 269 57.02 23.77 -18.13
C PRO A 269 58.02 23.73 -19.28
N ALA A 270 58.55 24.91 -19.61
CA ALA A 270 59.63 25.07 -20.56
C ALA A 270 60.98 25.07 -19.82
N VAL A 271 62.08 25.17 -20.57
CA VAL A 271 63.40 25.37 -19.97
C VAL A 271 63.56 26.87 -19.72
N GLU A 272 64.01 27.22 -18.50
CA GLU A 272 64.33 28.58 -18.10
C GLU A 272 65.21 29.33 -19.10
N ILE A 273 64.79 30.56 -19.42
CA ILE A 273 65.57 31.53 -20.18
C ILE A 273 65.53 32.86 -19.43
N CYS A 274 66.69 33.54 -19.29
CA CYS A 274 66.80 34.85 -18.64
C CYS A 274 65.87 35.92 -19.27
N ASN A 275 64.60 35.96 -18.85
CA ASN A 275 63.57 36.83 -19.40
C ASN A 275 62.70 37.48 -18.30
N GLN A 276 63.02 37.27 -17.02
CA GLN A 276 62.25 37.71 -15.84
C GLN A 276 60.86 37.09 -15.74
N LEU A 277 60.67 35.92 -16.34
CA LEU A 277 59.48 35.10 -16.23
C LEU A 277 59.90 33.73 -15.67
N ASP A 278 58.97 33.07 -14.99
CA ASP A 278 59.08 31.69 -14.54
C ASP A 278 58.59 30.80 -15.69
N ASP A 279 59.52 30.32 -16.51
CA ASP A 279 59.27 29.54 -17.74
C ASP A 279 59.12 28.03 -17.45
N ASP A 280 59.75 27.53 -16.37
CA ASP A 280 59.70 26.14 -15.94
C ASP A 280 58.65 25.85 -14.83
N CYS A 281 57.91 26.90 -14.45
CA CYS A 281 56.76 26.87 -13.56
C CYS A 281 57.06 26.34 -12.14
N ASP A 282 58.30 26.43 -11.66
CA ASP A 282 58.71 25.91 -10.35
C ASP A 282 58.42 26.88 -9.19
N GLY A 283 58.01 28.11 -9.52
CA GLY A 283 57.64 29.17 -8.58
C GLY A 283 58.74 30.19 -8.31
N GLU A 284 59.93 30.01 -8.88
CA GLU A 284 61.02 30.97 -8.84
C GLU A 284 61.27 31.55 -10.26
N ILE A 285 61.94 32.70 -10.36
CA ILE A 285 62.16 33.38 -11.65
C ILE A 285 63.63 33.28 -12.03
N ASP A 286 63.92 32.85 -13.27
CA ASP A 286 65.27 32.76 -13.85
C ASP A 286 66.24 31.88 -13.01
N GLU A 287 65.77 30.73 -12.51
CA GLU A 287 66.57 29.80 -11.70
C GLU A 287 67.33 28.77 -12.56
N GLY A 288 68.54 28.41 -12.12
CA GLY A 288 69.38 27.44 -12.83
C GLY A 288 70.16 28.00 -14.03
N ASP A 289 71.11 27.21 -14.54
CA ASP A 289 72.05 27.62 -15.60
C ASP A 289 71.60 27.01 -16.94
N PRO A 290 71.23 27.81 -17.96
CA PRO A 290 70.63 27.29 -19.18
C PRO A 290 71.57 26.34 -19.94
N PRO A 291 71.04 25.30 -20.62
CA PRO A 291 71.83 24.33 -21.37
C PRO A 291 72.36 24.92 -22.69
N ASN A 292 73.31 25.86 -22.58
CA ASN A 292 74.30 26.22 -23.60
C ASN A 292 75.39 27.17 -23.07
N GLY A 293 75.48 27.42 -21.75
CA GLY A 293 76.56 28.25 -21.18
C GLY A 293 76.57 29.69 -21.67
N THR A 294 75.45 30.20 -22.17
CA THR A 294 75.30 31.63 -22.45
C THR A 294 75.04 32.34 -21.13
N VAL A 295 76.14 32.79 -20.53
CA VAL A 295 76.18 33.88 -19.54
C VAL A 295 75.13 34.91 -19.96
N CYS A 296 74.18 35.26 -19.09
CA CYS A 296 73.28 36.40 -19.30
C CYS A 296 74.18 37.65 -19.36
N GLN A 297 74.65 38.00 -20.56
CA GLN A 297 75.51 39.16 -20.77
C GLN A 297 74.63 40.39 -20.59
N ALA A 298 74.91 41.15 -19.54
CA ALA A 298 74.47 42.54 -19.42
C ALA A 298 74.75 43.27 -20.74
N GLY A 299 73.69 43.53 -21.52
CA GLY A 299 73.85 43.84 -22.94
C GLY A 299 72.71 44.60 -23.58
N ASP A 300 71.47 44.44 -23.13
CA ASP A 300 70.36 45.29 -23.59
C ASP A 300 70.24 46.55 -22.73
N GLY A 301 71.23 47.42 -22.91
CA GLY A 301 70.93 48.85 -23.05
C GLY A 301 70.80 49.75 -21.82
N LEU A 302 71.02 49.29 -20.58
CA LEU A 302 71.18 50.22 -19.44
C LEU A 302 72.46 49.92 -18.65
N LYS A 303 73.37 50.89 -18.70
CA LYS A 303 74.68 50.83 -18.07
C LYS A 303 74.57 50.78 -16.55
N GLY A 304 75.21 49.77 -15.97
CA GLY A 304 75.89 49.89 -14.67
C GLY A 304 75.21 49.17 -13.52
N GLY A 305 75.83 48.05 -13.10
CA GLY A 305 75.48 47.30 -11.89
C GLY A 305 75.39 45.82 -12.21
N GLY A 306 76.47 45.07 -11.95
CA GLY A 306 76.56 43.66 -12.29
C GLY A 306 75.67 42.78 -11.43
N CYS A 307 75.00 41.83 -12.07
CA CYS A 307 74.52 40.62 -11.42
C CYS A 307 75.61 39.56 -11.58
N VAL A 308 76.21 39.18 -10.46
CA VAL A 308 76.82 37.87 -10.29
C VAL A 308 76.11 37.34 -9.06
N ASP A 309 75.43 36.20 -9.23
CA ASP A 309 74.57 35.47 -8.28
C ASP A 309 73.06 35.75 -8.43
N CYS A 310 72.31 34.69 -8.76
CA CYS A 310 70.85 34.66 -8.89
C CYS A 310 70.14 34.65 -7.53
N ASP A 311 70.69 35.29 -6.49
CA ASP A 311 70.02 35.42 -5.19
C ASP A 311 69.85 36.91 -4.86
N CYS A 312 68.65 37.43 -5.15
CA CYS A 312 68.27 38.81 -4.86
C CYS A 312 68.03 39.01 -3.35
N ARG A 313 69.08 39.36 -2.58
CA ARG A 313 68.93 40.05 -1.28
C ARG A 313 69.72 41.36 -1.21
N VAL A 314 68.99 42.46 -1.28
CA VAL A 314 69.50 43.83 -1.14
C VAL A 314 69.96 44.09 0.30
N SER A 315 71.27 44.25 0.52
CA SER A 315 71.81 44.99 1.66
C SER A 315 72.24 46.38 1.19
N GLY A 316 71.40 47.37 1.48
CA GLY A 316 71.62 48.78 1.14
C GLY A 316 72.73 49.42 1.97
N SER A 317 73.49 50.30 1.33
CA SER A 317 74.36 51.29 1.96
C SER A 317 74.01 52.67 1.40
N GLY A 318 73.71 53.63 2.28
CA GLY A 318 73.57 55.03 1.88
C GLY A 318 72.79 55.87 2.89
N GLU A 319 73.50 56.44 3.84
CA GLU A 319 73.17 57.65 4.60
C GLU A 319 72.60 58.79 3.72
N ASP A 320 71.60 59.55 4.22
CA ASP A 320 71.76 60.95 4.67
C ASP A 320 70.42 61.67 4.90
N ASP A 321 70.32 62.29 6.08
CA ASP A 321 69.20 63.05 6.61
C ASP A 321 69.13 64.50 6.08
N GLY A 322 68.03 64.83 5.38
CA GLY A 322 67.29 66.12 5.38
C GLY A 322 67.94 67.40 4.77
N PRO A 323 67.27 68.58 4.80
CA PRO A 323 65.85 68.90 4.97
C PRO A 323 65.26 69.81 3.83
N GLY A 324 63.93 69.99 3.81
CA GLY A 324 63.20 70.85 2.84
C GLY A 324 63.46 72.37 2.96
N PRO A 325 62.87 73.21 2.08
CA PRO A 325 61.57 73.85 2.35
C PRO A 325 60.71 73.95 1.07
N GLY A 326 59.40 74.18 1.03
CA GLY A 326 58.43 74.80 1.93
C GLY A 326 57.39 75.48 1.02
N LEU A 327 56.10 75.26 1.23
CA LEU A 327 55.07 76.17 0.72
C LEU A 327 53.87 76.20 1.66
N TRP A 328 53.64 77.40 2.19
CA TRP A 328 52.55 77.81 3.05
C TRP A 328 51.26 78.04 2.25
N LEU A 329 50.12 77.59 2.77
CA LEU A 329 48.83 78.32 2.85
C LEU A 329 47.85 77.44 3.67
N LEU A 330 47.67 77.63 4.97
CA LEU A 330 46.75 78.54 5.69
C LEU A 330 45.24 78.43 5.36
N LEU A 331 44.48 78.22 6.44
CA LEU A 331 43.05 78.49 6.72
C LEU A 331 42.05 77.36 6.36
N GLY A 332 41.23 76.84 7.27
CA GLY A 332 40.98 77.18 8.67
C GLY A 332 39.79 76.37 9.25
N LEU A 333 39.90 76.10 10.55
CA LEU A 333 38.87 75.88 11.59
C LEU A 333 37.54 75.16 11.25
N LEU A 334 37.33 74.04 11.96
CA LEU A 334 36.18 73.64 12.83
C LEU A 334 36.22 72.09 12.89
N GLY A 335 36.14 71.37 14.00
CA GLY A 335 35.81 71.65 15.39
C GLY A 335 35.26 70.37 16.02
N VAL A 336 35.92 69.90 17.09
CA VAL A 336 35.33 69.24 18.28
C VAL A 336 34.92 67.74 18.22
N LEU A 337 35.74 66.97 18.93
CA LEU A 337 35.45 65.75 19.69
C LEU A 337 34.13 65.78 20.49
N ARG A 338 33.29 64.74 20.40
CA ARG A 338 33.11 63.72 21.46
C ARG A 338 31.94 62.76 21.18
N PRO A 339 32.06 61.50 21.62
CA PRO A 339 30.97 60.52 21.61
C PRO A 339 30.09 60.68 22.86
N ARG A 340 28.79 60.44 22.71
CA ARG A 340 27.88 60.17 23.83
C ARG A 340 26.84 59.16 23.40
N GLY A 341 26.86 58.00 24.06
CA GLY A 341 25.88 56.95 23.88
C GLY A 341 24.48 57.32 24.36
N ARG A 342 23.53 56.52 23.89
CA ARG A 342 22.18 56.24 24.43
C ARG A 342 21.85 54.83 23.91
N ARG A 343 21.65 53.90 24.83
CA ARG A 343 20.34 53.40 25.30
C ARG A 343 19.66 52.53 24.27
#